data_AF-V4JSZ9-F1
#
_entry.id   AF-V4JSZ9-F1
#
_cell.length_a   1.000
_cell.length_b   1.000
_cell.length_c   1.000
_cell.angle_alpha   90.00
_cell.angle_beta   90.00
_cell.angle_gamma   90.00
#
_symmetry.space_group_name_H-M   'P 1'
#
loop_
_entity.id
_entity.type
_entity.pdbx_description
1 polymer ?
#
loop_
_entity_poly.entity_id
_entity_poly.type
_entity_poly.pdbx_seq_one_letter_code
_entity_poly.pdbx_strand_id
1 'polypeptide(L)' 'MTKAGKVRKATPRIEPKHKKNLPPRLRNKVEFVRRVLKAAQQAKAAA' A
#
# COMPACT_ATOMS: atom_id res chain seq x y z
N MET A 1 -16.01 27.22 -26.39
CA MET A 1 -15.64 25.78 -26.46
C MET A 1 -14.27 25.54 -25.83
N THR A 2 -14.12 25.66 -24.51
CA THR A 2 -12.86 25.27 -23.87
C THR A 2 -13.10 23.97 -23.14
N LYS A 3 -12.89 22.86 -23.85
CA LYS A 3 -12.83 21.50 -23.27
C LYS A 3 -11.70 21.37 -22.23
N ALA A 4 -10.80 22.34 -22.21
CA ALA A 4 -9.67 22.42 -21.31
C ALA A 4 -10.13 22.41 -19.84
N GLY A 5 -9.72 21.37 -19.11
CA GLY A 5 -9.96 21.24 -17.67
C GLY A 5 -11.39 20.87 -17.27
N LYS A 6 -12.31 20.58 -18.20
CA LYS A 6 -13.70 20.16 -17.89
C LYS A 6 -13.72 19.01 -16.87
N VAL A 7 -12.92 17.98 -17.11
CA VAL A 7 -12.85 16.79 -16.24
C VAL A 7 -12.18 17.13 -14.91
N ARG A 8 -11.07 17.87 -14.91
CA ARG A 8 -10.33 18.24 -13.70
C ARG A 8 -11.15 19.13 -12.74
N LYS A 9 -12.02 19.98 -13.28
CA LYS A 9 -12.94 20.83 -12.49
C LYS A 9 -14.17 20.06 -12.00
N ALA A 10 -14.60 19.02 -12.72
CA ALA A 10 -15.73 18.19 -12.35
C ALA A 10 -15.38 17.15 -11.28
N THR A 11 -14.13 16.69 -11.20
CA THR A 11 -13.70 15.71 -10.19
C THR A 11 -13.57 16.37 -8.82
N PRO A 12 -14.30 15.91 -7.78
CA PRO A 12 -14.11 16.41 -6.43
C PRO A 12 -12.69 16.07 -5.95
N ARG A 13 -11.99 17.07 -5.40
CA ARG A 13 -10.64 16.87 -4.85
C ARG A 13 -10.75 16.20 -3.49
N ILE A 14 -10.34 14.94 -3.42
CA ILE A 14 -10.28 14.18 -2.17
C ILE A 14 -8.88 14.34 -1.58
N GLU A 15 -8.80 14.67 -0.30
CA GLU A 15 -7.53 14.80 0.41
C GLU A 15 -6.88 13.42 0.64
N PRO A 16 -5.54 13.34 0.56
CA PRO A 16 -4.85 12.08 0.83
C PRO A 16 -5.00 11.69 2.30
N LYS A 17 -5.35 10.42 2.54
CA LYS A 17 -5.32 9.84 3.89
C LYS A 17 -3.88 9.85 4.42
N HIS A 18 -3.71 10.27 5.68
CA HIS A 18 -2.42 10.22 6.35
C HIS A 18 -1.90 8.76 6.42
N LYS A 19 -0.64 8.55 6.06
CA LYS A 19 0.03 7.25 6.13
C LYS A 19 1.34 7.41 6.89
N LYS A 20 1.56 6.58 7.91
CA LYS A 20 2.86 6.47 8.59
C LYS A 20 3.65 5.32 7.97
N ASN A 21 4.64 5.67 7.16
CA ASN A 21 5.58 4.68 6.63
C ASN A 21 6.64 4.37 7.69
N LEU A 22 6.89 3.09 7.92
CA LEU A 22 7.99 2.65 8.77
C LEU A 22 9.35 2.97 8.11
N PRO A 23 10.41 3.23 8.89
CA PRO A 23 11.75 3.35 8.35
C PRO A 23 12.24 2.02 7.73
N PRO A 24 13.23 2.04 6.81
CA PRO A 24 13.62 0.87 6.02
C PRO A 24 13.94 -0.38 6.85
N ARG A 25 14.69 -0.23 7.95
CA ARG A 25 15.05 -1.37 8.82
C ARG A 25 13.81 -2.07 9.41
N LEU A 26 12.82 -1.30 9.84
CA LEU A 26 11.57 -1.85 10.38
C LEU A 26 10.70 -2.46 9.29
N ARG A 27 10.64 -1.84 8.11
CA ARG A 27 9.92 -2.39 6.94
C ARG A 27 10.48 -3.75 6.55
N ASN A 28 11.80 -3.86 6.39
CA ASN A 28 12.45 -5.11 5.98
C ASN A 28 12.19 -6.23 7.00
N LYS A 29 12.23 -5.92 8.30
CA LYS A 29 11.91 -6.89 9.36
C LYS A 29 10.46 -7.38 9.24
N VAL A 30 9.49 -6.47 9.10
CA VAL A 30 8.06 -6.82 8.98
C VAL A 30 7.79 -7.62 7.70
N GLU A 31 8.39 -7.22 6.59
CA GLU A 31 8.24 -7.91 5.31
C GLU A 31 8.85 -9.31 5.34
N PHE A 32 10.03 -9.49 5.95
CA PHE A 32 10.63 -10.82 6.14
C PHE A 32 9.73 -11.74 6.96
N VAL A 33 9.23 -11.28 8.11
CA VAL A 33 8.31 -12.07 8.93
C VAL A 33 7.05 -12.43 8.16
N ARG A 34 6.48 -11.49 7.39
CA ARG A 34 5.26 -11.71 6.63
C ARG A 34 5.45 -12.68 5.45
N ARG A 35 6.53 -12.49 4.67
CA ARG A 35 6.73 -13.19 3.39
C ARG A 35 7.50 -14.50 3.53
N VAL A 36 8.37 -14.63 4.54
CA VAL A 36 9.20 -15.82 4.71
C VAL A 36 8.66 -16.66 5.85
N LEU A 37 8.66 -16.13 7.08
CA LEU A 37 8.32 -16.94 8.26
C LEU A 37 6.85 -17.38 8.27
N LYS A 38 5.92 -16.43 8.09
CA LYS A 38 4.49 -16.74 8.08
C LYS A 38 4.09 -17.56 6.86
N ALA A 39 4.67 -17.29 5.70
CA ALA A 39 4.39 -18.06 4.49
C ALA A 39 4.91 -19.50 4.61
N ALA A 40 6.12 -19.71 5.14
CA ALA A 40 6.66 -21.05 5.39
C ALA A 40 5.83 -21.83 6.42
N GLN A 41 5.35 -21.15 7.47
CA GLN A 41 4.47 -21.76 8.46
C GLN A 41 3.12 -22.16 7.86
N GLN A 42 2.53 -21.32 7.00
CA GLN A 42 1.30 -21.64 6.28
C GLN A 42 1.48 -22.82 5.32
N ALA A 43 2.60 -22.86 4.58
CA ALA A 43 2.91 -23.98 3.69
C ALA A 43 3.06 -25.30 4.48
N LYS A 44 3.70 -25.27 5.66
CA LYS A 44 3.81 -26.44 6.54
C LYS A 44 2.45 -26.88 7.13
N ALA A 45 1.54 -25.94 7.37
CA ALA A 45 0.21 -26.25 7.89
C ALA A 45 -0.76 -26.77 6.81
N ALA A 46 -0.47 -26.48 5.54
CA ALA A 46 -1.27 -26.92 4.40
C ALA A 46 -0.80 -28.26 3.80
N ALA A 47 0.36 -28.76 4.22
CA ALA A 47 0.91 -30.08 3.86
C ALA A 47 0.60 -31.09 4.96
#